data_AF-A0A925UMI6-F1
#
_entry.id   AF-A0A925UMI6-F1
#
_cell.length_a   1.000
_cell.length_b   1.000
_cell.length_c   1.000
_cell.angle_alpha   90.00
_cell.angle_beta   90.00
_cell.angle_gamma   90.00
#
_symmetry.space_group_name_H-M   'P 1'
#
loop_
_entity.id
_entity.type
_entity.pdbx_description
1 polymer ?
#
loop_
_entity_poly.entity_id
_entity_poly.type
_entity_poly.pdbx_seq_one_letter_code
_entity_poly.pdbx_strand_id
1 'polypeptide(L)'
;VINEGLNNTGLNQEWLSTQLQSKGVTLDNVFLGQVDSSGDLYLDIFDDNIEVPKSQVKEMLYANIEKTQADFMSFYLETNNKQAKAMYLKNAEKLKAVMEDIEPYLLR
;
A
#
# COMPACT_ATOMS: atom_id res chain seq x y z
N VAL A 1 -18.19 15.67 9.60
CA VAL A 1 -16.80 15.24 9.92
C VAL A 1 -16.61 15.23 11.43
N ILE A 2 -16.04 14.17 12.00
CA ILE A 2 -15.76 14.06 13.44
C ILE A 2 -14.27 14.38 13.66
N ASN A 3 -13.96 15.63 14.01
CA ASN A 3 -12.58 16.09 14.12
C ASN A 3 -11.77 15.36 15.20
N GLU A 4 -12.42 14.98 16.30
CA GLU A 4 -11.78 14.20 17.36
C GLU A 4 -11.30 12.83 16.84
N GLY A 5 -12.09 12.16 15.99
CA GLY A 5 -11.70 10.88 15.39
C GLY A 5 -10.48 11.00 14.46
N LEU A 6 -10.38 12.09 13.71
CA LEU A 6 -9.19 12.38 12.89
C LEU A 6 -7.98 12.67 13.78
N ASN A 7 -8.12 13.53 14.79
CA ASN A 7 -7.02 13.88 15.68
C ASN A 7 -6.46 12.68 16.45
N ASN A 8 -7.34 11.77 16.91
CA ASN A 8 -6.95 10.55 17.63
C ASN A 8 -6.14 9.57 16.75
N THR A 9 -6.23 9.69 15.42
CA THR A 9 -5.43 8.92 14.45
C THR A 9 -4.26 9.72 13.87
N GLY A 10 -4.00 10.92 14.39
CA GLY A 10 -2.94 11.81 13.89
C GLY A 10 -3.25 12.50 12.57
N LEU A 11 -4.52 12.47 12.14
CA LEU A 11 -5.01 13.03 10.89
C LEU A 11 -5.74 14.35 11.11
N ASN A 12 -5.96 15.10 10.04
CA ASN A 12 -6.68 16.37 10.08
C ASN A 12 -7.63 16.51 8.87
N GLN A 13 -8.37 17.62 8.81
CA GLN A 13 -9.31 17.88 7.71
C GLN A 13 -8.63 18.10 6.35
N GLU A 14 -7.39 18.58 6.33
CA GLU A 14 -6.60 18.75 5.10
C GLU A 14 -6.24 17.40 4.49
N TRP A 15 -5.83 16.44 5.32
CA TRP A 15 -5.63 15.05 4.93
C TRP A 15 -6.92 14.45 4.35
N LEU A 16 -8.07 14.63 5.03
CA LEU A 16 -9.35 14.12 4.54
C LEU A 16 -9.70 14.72 3.18
N SER A 17 -9.50 16.02 3.01
CA SER A 17 -9.75 16.71 1.74
C SER A 17 -8.86 16.17 0.62
N THR A 18 -7.60 15.89 0.93
CA THR A 18 -6.64 15.30 -0.01
C THR A 18 -7.07 13.89 -0.44
N GLN A 19 -7.54 13.06 0.49
CA GLN A 19 -8.03 11.70 0.22
C GLN A 19 -9.33 11.70 -0.61
N LEU A 20 -10.25 12.61 -0.32
CA LEU A 20 -11.47 12.78 -1.10
C LEU A 20 -11.17 13.24 -2.53
N GLN A 21 -10.26 14.21 -2.68
CA GLN A 21 -9.82 14.71 -3.98
C GLN A 21 -9.12 13.63 -4.82
N SER A 22 -8.24 12.83 -4.23
CA SER A 22 -7.53 11.75 -4.95
C SER A 22 -8.48 10.65 -5.45
N LYS A 23 -9.63 10.48 -4.79
CA LYS A 23 -10.71 9.55 -5.16
C LYS A 23 -11.79 10.19 -6.04
N GLY A 24 -11.69 11.49 -6.35
CA GLY A 24 -12.68 12.21 -7.14
C GLY A 24 -14.04 12.37 -6.46
N VAL A 25 -14.09 12.28 -5.13
CA VAL A 25 -15.32 12.33 -4.34
C VAL A 25 -15.43 13.68 -3.62
N THR A 26 -16.61 14.29 -3.65
CA THR A 26 -16.92 15.49 -2.84
C THR A 26 -17.47 15.07 -1.47
N LEU A 27 -17.17 15.84 -0.42
CA LEU A 27 -17.64 15.54 0.94
C LEU A 27 -19.17 15.42 1.02
N ASP A 28 -19.92 16.22 0.26
CA ASP A 28 -21.39 16.19 0.24
C ASP A 28 -21.97 14.88 -0.33
N ASN A 29 -21.15 14.11 -1.07
CA ASN A 29 -21.54 12.82 -1.63
C ASN A 29 -21.18 11.65 -0.69
N VAL A 30 -20.57 11.91 0.46
CA VAL A 30 -20.14 10.87 1.41
C VAL A 30 -21.25 10.59 2.42
N PHE A 31 -21.76 9.37 2.43
CA PHE A 31 -22.68 8.87 3.46
C PHE A 31 -21.90 8.44 4.71
N LEU A 32 -20.84 7.65 4.54
CA LEU A 32 -19.96 7.19 5.61
C LEU A 32 -18.50 7.24 5.15
N GLY A 33 -17.63 7.78 6.01
CA GLY A 33 -16.18 7.72 5.81
C GLY A 33 -15.52 7.19 7.07
N GLN A 34 -14.65 6.17 6.92
CA GLN A 34 -13.94 5.57 8.05
C GLN A 34 -12.47 5.37 7.69
N VAL A 35 -11.58 5.69 8.63
CA VAL A 35 -10.16 5.35 8.54
C VAL A 35 -9.96 3.99 9.20
N ASP A 36 -9.35 3.05 8.48
CA ASP A 36 -9.06 1.73 9.01
C ASP A 36 -7.77 1.69 9.86
N SER A 37 -7.44 0.53 10.41
CA SER A 37 -6.22 0.35 11.22
C SER A 37 -4.92 0.53 10.42
N SER A 38 -4.99 0.53 9.10
CA SER A 38 -3.87 0.75 8.18
C SER A 38 -3.73 2.22 7.76
N GLY A 39 -4.68 3.07 8.14
CA GLY A 39 -4.72 4.49 7.75
C GLY A 39 -5.37 4.74 6.39
N ASP A 40 -6.00 3.73 5.78
CA ASP A 40 -6.72 3.89 4.52
C ASP A 40 -8.13 4.46 4.76
N LEU A 41 -8.56 5.39 3.89
CA LEU A 41 -9.92 5.95 3.93
C LEU A 41 -10.89 5.07 3.14
N TYR A 42 -11.79 4.41 3.86
CA TYR A 42 -13.01 3.81 3.33
C TYR A 42 -14.09 4.87 3.14
N LEU A 43 -14.82 4.79 2.01
CA LEU A 43 -15.93 5.67 1.67
C LEU A 43 -17.13 4.86 1.22
N ASP A 44 -18.28 5.17 1.81
CA ASP A 44 -19.61 4.84 1.31
C ASP A 44 -20.25 6.15 0.83
N ILE A 45 -20.77 6.16 -0.39
CA ILE A 45 -21.22 7.38 -1.09
C ILE A 45 -22.66 7.23 -1.57
N PHE A 46 -23.34 8.35 -1.78
CA PHE A 46 -24.75 8.34 -2.20
C PHE A 46 -24.95 8.03 -3.69
N ASP A 47 -24.02 8.45 -4.55
CA ASP A 47 -24.12 8.25 -6.00
C ASP A 47 -23.43 6.94 -6.43
N ASP A 48 -24.24 5.93 -6.72
CA ASP A 48 -23.79 4.61 -7.16
C ASP A 48 -23.07 4.61 -8.53
N ASN A 49 -23.14 5.72 -9.30
CA ASN A 49 -22.42 5.85 -10.57
C ASN A 49 -20.94 6.21 -10.39
N ILE A 50 -20.53 6.66 -9.19
CA ILE A 50 -19.14 7.02 -8.91
C ILE A 50 -18.41 5.77 -8.43
N GLU A 51 -17.49 5.26 -9.24
CA GLU A 51 -16.58 4.21 -8.80
C GLU A 51 -15.50 4.79 -7.90
N VAL A 52 -15.56 4.47 -6.60
CA VAL A 52 -14.50 4.86 -5.65
C VAL A 52 -13.32 3.89 -5.78
N PRO A 53 -12.14 4.35 -6.21
CA PRO A 53 -10.99 3.48 -6.33
C PRO A 53 -10.54 3.00 -4.94
N LYS A 54 -10.44 1.67 -4.80
CA LYS A 54 -9.84 1.05 -3.61
C LYS A 54 -8.36 1.38 -3.56
N SER A 55 -7.86 1.62 -2.35
CA SER A 55 -6.42 1.75 -2.12
C SER A 55 -5.74 0.44 -2.50
N GLN A 56 -4.73 0.50 -3.36
CA GLN A 56 -3.91 -0.66 -3.76
C GLN A 56 -2.50 -0.57 -3.16
N VAL A 57 -2.31 0.26 -2.13
CA VAL A 57 -0.98 0.58 -1.59
C VAL A 57 -0.30 -0.67 -1.02
N LYS A 58 -1.06 -1.54 -0.37
CA LYS A 58 -0.54 -2.77 0.24
C LYS A 58 -0.09 -3.77 -0.83
N GLU A 59 -0.92 -3.96 -1.85
CA GLU A 59 -0.64 -4.82 -3.00
C GLU A 59 0.54 -4.29 -3.80
N MET A 60 0.61 -2.98 -4.04
CA MET A 60 1.75 -2.34 -4.70
C MET A 60 3.04 -2.48 -3.89
N LEU A 61 2.98 -2.35 -2.56
CA LEU A 61 4.14 -2.57 -1.70
C LEU A 61 4.65 -4.01 -1.83
N TYR A 62 3.77 -4.99 -1.72
CA TYR A 62 4.12 -6.40 -1.91
C TYR A 62 4.73 -6.66 -3.29
N ALA A 63 4.08 -6.19 -4.35
CA ALA A 63 4.54 -6.35 -5.73
C ALA A 63 5.92 -5.71 -5.98
N ASN A 64 6.21 -4.57 -5.36
CA ASN A 64 7.52 -3.93 -5.46
C ASN A 64 8.62 -4.74 -4.76
N ILE A 65 8.32 -5.36 -3.62
CA ILE A 65 9.25 -6.25 -2.91
C ILE A 65 9.48 -7.51 -3.74
N GLU A 66 8.42 -8.12 -4.27
CA GLU A 66 8.48 -9.28 -5.17
C GLU A 66 9.33 -8.98 -6.41
N LYS A 67 9.08 -7.85 -7.07
CA LYS A 67 9.86 -7.40 -8.22
C LYS A 67 11.34 -7.24 -7.86
N THR A 68 11.64 -6.59 -6.73
CA THR A 68 13.03 -6.40 -6.29
C THR A 68 13.72 -7.73 -6.02
N GLN A 69 13.01 -8.71 -5.43
CA GLN A 69 13.51 -10.06 -5.22
C GLN A 69 13.82 -10.76 -6.56
N ALA A 70 12.92 -10.65 -7.55
CA ALA A 70 13.10 -11.21 -8.88
C ALA A 70 14.27 -10.54 -9.64
N ASP A 71 14.43 -9.23 -9.50
CA ASP A 71 15.56 -8.48 -10.06
C ASP A 71 16.89 -8.99 -9.48
N PHE A 72 16.97 -9.22 -8.16
CA PHE A 72 18.17 -9.81 -7.55
C PHE A 72 18.46 -11.22 -8.06
N MET A 73 17.44 -12.06 -8.23
CA MET A 73 17.62 -13.39 -8.83
C MET A 73 18.15 -13.29 -10.28
N SER A 74 17.62 -12.34 -11.06
CA SER A 74 18.09 -12.10 -12.43
C SER A 74 19.57 -11.67 -12.43
N PHE A 75 19.94 -10.70 -11.58
CA PHE A 75 21.33 -10.25 -11.47
C PHE A 75 22.29 -11.34 -10.97
N TYR A 76 21.83 -12.23 -10.09
CA TYR A 76 22.59 -13.41 -9.66
C TYR A 76 22.92 -14.35 -10.84
N LEU A 77 21.95 -14.56 -11.74
CA LEU A 77 22.11 -15.44 -12.90
C LEU A 77 23.02 -14.82 -13.97
N GLU A 78 22.92 -13.51 -14.18
CA GLU A 78 23.64 -12.79 -15.23
C GLU A 78 25.09 -12.43 -14.85
N THR A 79 25.39 -12.27 -13.56
CA THR A 79 26.72 -11.79 -13.14
C THR A 79 27.78 -12.90 -13.10
N ASN A 80 28.98 -12.57 -13.60
CA ASN A 80 30.18 -13.41 -13.49
C ASN A 80 31.04 -13.09 -12.25
N ASN A 81 30.75 -12.01 -11.52
CA ASN A 81 31.47 -11.64 -10.31
C ASN A 81 31.00 -12.49 -9.13
N LYS A 82 31.88 -13.34 -8.58
CA LYS A 82 31.55 -14.25 -7.48
C LYS A 82 31.03 -13.55 -6.21
N GLN A 83 31.56 -12.38 -5.88
CA GLN A 83 31.13 -11.63 -4.70
C GLN A 83 29.74 -11.04 -4.92
N ALA A 84 29.51 -10.40 -6.07
CA ALA A 84 28.19 -9.87 -6.43
C ALA A 84 27.14 -10.98 -6.49
N LYS A 85 27.50 -12.14 -7.05
CA LYS A 85 26.65 -13.32 -7.11
C LYS A 85 26.19 -13.76 -5.71
N ALA A 86 27.12 -13.94 -4.77
CA ALA A 86 26.76 -14.28 -3.39
C ALA A 86 25.90 -13.20 -2.72
N MET A 87 26.17 -11.92 -2.99
CA MET A 87 25.40 -10.80 -2.44
C MET A 87 23.95 -10.81 -2.94
N TYR A 88 23.72 -10.92 -4.25
CA TYR A 88 22.37 -10.92 -4.82
C TYR A 88 21.54 -12.10 -4.33
N LEU A 89 22.10 -13.32 -4.32
CA LEU A 89 21.41 -14.50 -3.81
C LEU A 89 20.98 -14.32 -2.34
N LYS A 90 21.93 -13.90 -1.49
CA LYS A 90 21.66 -13.68 -0.06
C LYS A 90 20.54 -12.67 0.16
N ASN A 91 20.52 -11.58 -0.61
CA ASN A 91 19.50 -10.56 -0.45
C ASN A 91 18.16 -10.99 -1.05
N ALA A 92 18.14 -11.75 -2.14
CA ALA A 92 16.92 -12.34 -2.68
C ALA A 92 16.26 -13.30 -1.68
N GLU A 93 17.05 -14.13 -0.99
CA GLU A 93 16.55 -15.04 0.06
C GLU A 93 16.00 -14.28 1.26
N LYS A 94 16.65 -13.19 1.68
CA LYS A 94 16.14 -12.32 2.75
C LYS A 94 14.81 -11.68 2.37
N LEU A 95 14.70 -11.14 1.15
CA LEU A 95 13.46 -10.54 0.68
C LEU A 95 12.34 -11.58 0.61
N LYS A 96 12.64 -12.81 0.16
CA LYS A 96 11.66 -13.91 0.18
C LYS A 96 11.13 -14.20 1.58
N ALA A 97 12.01 -14.31 2.58
CA ALA A 97 11.59 -14.53 3.97
C ALA A 97 10.71 -13.37 4.50
N VAL A 98 11.10 -12.13 4.21
CA VAL A 98 10.29 -10.95 4.56
C VAL A 98 8.93 -11.00 3.87
N MET A 99 8.87 -11.40 2.59
CA MET A 99 7.60 -11.53 1.87
C MET A 99 6.67 -12.55 2.52
N GLU A 100 7.18 -13.71 2.93
CA GLU A 100 6.40 -14.75 3.61
C GLU A 100 5.81 -14.22 4.95
N ASP A 101 6.57 -13.39 5.68
CA ASP A 101 6.14 -12.79 6.94
C ASP A 101 5.07 -11.70 6.74
N ILE A 102 5.18 -10.89 5.69
CA ILE A 102 4.28 -9.73 5.46
C ILE A 102 3.07 -10.05 4.58
N GLU A 103 3.10 -11.12 3.79
CA GLU A 103 1.98 -11.57 2.94
C GLU A 103 0.61 -11.54 3.66
N PRO A 104 0.44 -12.12 4.86
CA PRO A 104 -0.86 -12.12 5.54
C PRO A 104 -1.35 -10.74 5.98
N TYR A 105 -0.49 -9.72 6.00
CA TYR A 105 -0.86 -8.35 6.37
C TYR A 105 -1.10 -7.45 5.16
N LEU A 106 -0.55 -7.82 3.99
CA LEU A 106 -0.63 -7.00 2.77
C LEU A 106 -1.60 -7.55 1.72
N LEU A 107 -1.85 -8.86 1.69
CA LEU A 107 -2.65 -9.51 0.64
C LEU A 107 -3.89 -10.28 1.14
N ARG A 108 -4.15 -10.28 2.46
CA ARG A 108 -5.30 -10.98 3.06
C ARG A 108 -6.21 -10.04 3.84
#